data_AF-A0A6L3SUF5-F1
#
_entry.id   AF-A0A6L3SUF5-F1
#
_cell.length_a   1.000
_cell.length_b   1.000
_cell.length_c   1.000
_cell.angle_alpha   90.00
_cell.angle_beta   90.00
_cell.angle_gamma   90.00
#
_symmetry.space_group_name_H-M   'P 1'
#
loop_
_entity.id
_entity.type
_entity.pdbx_description
1 polymer ?
#
loop_
_entity_poly.entity_id
_entity_poly.type
_entity_poly.pdbx_seq_one_letter_code
_entity_poly.pdbx_strand_id
1 'polypeptide(L)' 'MQMALASEVSGVSPATLYSVAASGGLKLFKLAGRTLVDTASLKALIASRQAWTPSNRGAAARAKRSEVARMSLR' A
#
# COMPACT_ATOMS: atom_id res chain seq x y z
N MET A 1 -18.32 6.18 0.32
CA MET A 1 -17.95 5.22 1.37
C MET A 1 -17.15 5.91 2.47
N GLN A 2 -17.28 5.53 3.75
CA GLN A 2 -16.45 6.12 4.82
C GLN A 2 -14.98 5.73 4.69
N MET A 3 -14.06 6.60 5.14
CA MET A 3 -12.61 6.40 5.01
C MET A 3 -12.12 5.13 5.72
N ALA A 4 -12.61 4.85 6.93
CA ALA A 4 -12.25 3.64 7.68
C ALA A 4 -12.61 2.37 6.90
N LEU A 5 -13.85 2.28 6.41
CA LEU A 5 -14.30 1.15 5.60
C LEU A 5 -13.53 1.03 4.27
N ALA A 6 -13.20 2.15 3.62
CA ALA A 6 -12.36 2.14 2.43
C ALA A 6 -10.98 1.55 2.70
N SER A 7 -10.41 1.86 3.86
CA SER A 7 -9.11 1.35 4.30
C SER A 7 -9.16 -0.16 4.55
N GLU A 8 -10.18 -0.64 5.25
CA GLU A 8 -10.40 -2.08 5.49
C GLU A 8 -10.58 -2.85 4.18
N VAL A 9 -11.40 -2.34 3.25
CA VAL A 9 -11.70 -3.01 1.98
C VAL A 9 -10.47 -3.07 1.05
N SER A 10 -9.68 -1.99 1.01
CA SER A 10 -8.51 -1.91 0.13
C SER A 10 -7.24 -2.50 0.73
N GLY A 11 -7.19 -2.71 2.05
CA GLY A 11 -5.98 -3.08 2.79
C GLY A 11 -4.93 -1.96 2.84
N VAL A 12 -5.30 -0.74 2.46
CA VAL A 12 -4.42 0.44 2.38
C VAL A 12 -4.75 1.39 3.53
N SER A 13 -3.73 1.95 4.20
CA SER A 13 -3.95 2.85 5.34
C SER A 13 -4.73 4.11 4.94
N PRO A 14 -5.48 4.75 5.86
CA PRO A 14 -6.17 6.01 5.57
C PRO A 14 -5.23 7.12 5.09
N ALA A 15 -4.03 7.21 5.66
CA ALA A 15 -3.02 8.19 5.25
C ALA A 15 -2.57 7.99 3.79
N THR A 16 -2.40 6.73 3.39
CA THR A 16 -2.09 6.39 2.00
C THR A 16 -3.26 6.70 1.07
N LEU A 17 -4.51 6.44 1.47
CA LEU A 17 -5.69 6.81 0.66
C LEU A 17 -5.78 8.32 0.43
N TYR A 18 -5.47 9.14 1.44
CA TYR A 18 -5.35 10.59 1.25
C TYR A 18 -4.20 10.97 0.31
N SER A 19 -3.06 10.29 0.40
CA SER A 19 -1.92 10.54 -0.49
C SER A 19 -2.25 10.19 -1.95
N VAL A 20 -2.95 9.07 -2.17
CA VAL A 20 -3.43 8.67 -3.50
C VAL A 20 -4.49 9.64 -4.03
N ALA A 21 -5.34 10.18 -3.16
CA ALA A 21 -6.28 11.23 -3.56
C ALA A 21 -5.56 12.53 -3.96
N ALA A 22 -4.52 12.92 -3.22
CA ALA A 22 -3.70 14.08 -3.53
C ALA A 22 -2.94 13.93 -4.86
N SER A 23 -2.56 12.70 -5.24
CA SER A 23 -1.97 12.40 -6.54
C SER A 23 -3.00 12.17 -7.67
N GLY A 24 -4.30 12.32 -7.39
CA GLY A 24 -5.38 12.18 -8.38
C GLY A 24 -5.84 10.74 -8.66
N GLY A 25 -5.27 9.74 -7.98
CA GLY A 25 -5.63 8.33 -8.13
C GLY A 25 -6.92 7.91 -7.40
N LEU A 26 -7.49 8.78 -6.57
CA LEU A 26 -8.71 8.51 -5.79
C LEU A 26 -9.54 9.79 -5.64
N LYS A 27 -10.87 9.69 -5.71
CA LYS A 27 -11.76 10.84 -5.53
C LYS A 27 -12.35 10.84 -4.12
N LEU A 28 -12.21 11.98 -3.43
CA LEU A 28 -12.81 12.24 -2.13
C LEU A 28 -13.87 13.34 -2.26
N PHE A 29 -14.94 13.25 -1.49
CA PHE A 29 -15.98 14.27 -1.45
C PHE A 29 -16.46 14.53 -0.02
N LYS A 30 -17.04 15.71 0.20
CA LYS A 30 -17.66 16.07 1.47
C LYS A 30 -19.15 15.75 1.44
N LEU A 31 -19.65 15.10 2.47
CA LEU A 31 -21.08 14.87 2.69
C LEU A 31 -21.40 15.01 4.18
N ALA A 32 -22.29 15.95 4.52
CA ALA A 32 -22.67 16.23 5.91
C ALA A 32 -21.45 16.40 6.85
N GLY A 33 -20.45 17.19 6.42
CA GLY A 33 -19.22 17.45 7.16
C GLY A 33 -18.18 16.31 7.16
N ARG A 34 -18.55 15.11 6.70
CA ARG A 34 -17.64 13.96 6.64
C ARG A 34 -16.95 13.87 5.29
N THR A 35 -15.70 13.45 5.28
CA THR A 35 -14.98 13.10 4.06
C THR A 35 -15.29 11.65 3.70
N LEU A 36 -15.78 11.43 2.49
CA LEU A 36 -16.10 10.13 1.94
C LEU A 36 -15.25 9.84 0.71
N VAL A 37 -15.02 8.56 0.45
CA VAL A 37 -14.36 8.03 -0.74
C VAL A 37 -15.41 7.70 -1.79
N ASP A 38 -15.21 8.15 -3.02
CA ASP A 38 -16.03 7.73 -4.16
C ASP A 38 -15.75 6.26 -4.49
N THR A 39 -16.81 5.45 -4.44
CA THR A 39 -16.71 4.00 -4.57
C THR A 39 -16.22 3.57 -5.96
N ALA A 40 -16.60 4.29 -7.01
CA ALA A 40 -16.17 3.97 -8.37
C ALA A 40 -14.65 4.21 -8.54
N SER A 41 -14.14 5.34 -8.03
CA SER A 41 -12.71 5.64 -8.04
C SER A 41 -11.90 4.62 -7.21
N LEU A 42 -12.43 4.16 -6.06
CA LEU A 42 -11.76 3.13 -5.28
C LEU A 42 -11.71 1.79 -6.02
N LYS A 43 -12.80 1.40 -6.68
CA LYS A 43 -12.83 0.19 -7.51
C LYS A 43 -11.80 0.28 -8.64
N ALA A 44 -11.66 1.44 -9.27
CA ALA A 44 -10.64 1.67 -10.29
C ALA A 44 -9.21 1.55 -9.73
N LEU A 45 -8.95 2.10 -8.55
CA LEU A 45 -7.66 1.98 -7.85
C LEU A 45 -7.29 0.51 -7.54
N ILE A 46 -8.26 -0.29 -7.07
CA ILE A 46 -8.05 -1.73 -6.80
C ILE A 46 -7.90 -2.51 -8.12
N ALA A 47 -8.57 -2.09 -9.18
CA ALA A 47 -8.42 -2.68 -10.50
C ALA A 47 -7.03 -2.42 -11.11
N SER A 48 -6.43 -1.26 -10.84
CA SER A 48 -5.05 -0.92 -11.26
C SER A 48 -3.96 -1.60 -10.42
N ARG A 49 -4.30 -2.62 -9.63
CA ARG A 49 -3.33 -3.37 -8.83
C ARG A 49 -2.24 -3.97 -9.70
N GLN A 50 -1.01 -3.92 -9.20
CA GLN A 50 0.08 -4.71 -9.76
C GLN A 50 -0.13 -6.18 -9.39
N ALA A 51 0.13 -7.08 -10.34
CA ALA A 51 0.20 -8.50 -10.04
C ALA A 51 1.29 -8.75 -8.99
N TRP A 52 0.98 -9.58 -7.99
CA TRP A 52 1.99 -9.98 -7.03
C TRP A 52 3.05 -10.82 -7.74
N THR A 53 4.31 -10.44 -7.55
CA THR A 53 5.46 -11.19 -8.05
C THR A 53 6.40 -11.48 -6.89
N PRO A 54 6.93 -12.72 -6.75
CA PRO A 54 7.97 -13.01 -5.77
C PRO A 54 9.13 -12.01 -5.94
N SER A 55 9.51 -11.34 -4.85
CA SER A 55 10.65 -10.41 -4.89
C SER A 55 11.78 -10.94 -4.02
N ASN A 56 13.01 -10.84 -4.54
CA ASN A 56 14.20 -11.25 -3.81
C ASN A 56 14.80 -10.09 -2.97
N ARG A 57 13.95 -9.22 -2.38
CA ARG A 57 14.42 -8.07 -1.57
C ARG A 57 15.34 -8.48 -0.43
N GLY A 58 15.19 -9.70 0.09
CA GLY A 58 16.02 -10.23 1.17
C GLY A 58 17.40 -10.74 0.74
N ALA A 59 17.75 -10.73 -0.55
CA ALA A 59 19.03 -11.26 -1.05
C ALA A 59 20.23 -10.61 -0.37
N ALA A 60 20.27 -9.27 -0.35
CA ALA A 60 21.38 -8.52 0.26
C ALA A 60 21.52 -8.81 1.76
N ALA A 61 20.40 -8.88 2.48
CA ALA A 61 20.40 -9.20 3.91
C ALA A 61 20.83 -10.65 4.19
N ARG A 62 20.55 -11.61 3.27
CA ARG A 62 21.04 -12.99 3.40
C ARG A 62 22.52 -13.11 3.05
N ALA A 63 22.99 -12.42 2.00
CA ALA A 63 24.39 -12.36 1.63
C ALA A 63 25.27 -11.78 2.78
N LYS A 64 24.78 -10.71 3.43
CA LYS A 64 25.47 -10.14 4.59
C LYS A 64 25.55 -11.12 5.76
N ARG A 65 24.49 -11.90 6.01
CA ARG A 65 24.47 -12.93 7.07
C ARG A 65 25.40 -14.09 6.77
N SER A 66 25.48 -14.55 5.52
CA SER A 66 26.42 -15.61 5.14
C SER A 66 27.87 -15.17 5.27
N GLU A 67 28.18 -13.91 4.96
CA GLU A 67 29.54 -13.37 5.10
C GLU A 67 29.97 -13.32 6.57
N VAL A 68 29.11 -12.78 7.46
CA VAL A 68 29.37 -12.77 8.91
C VAL A 68 29.60 -14.18 9.44
N ALA A 69 28.76 -15.15 9.05
CA ALA A 69 28.93 -16.54 9.46
C ALA A 69 30.27 -17.13 8.99
N ARG A 70 30.67 -16.84 7.74
CA ARG A 70 31.96 -17.30 7.18
C ARG A 70 33.15 -16.70 7.92
N MET A 71 33.10 -15.44 8.29
CA MET A 71 34.15 -14.77 9.07
C MET A 71 34.25 -15.30 10.50
N SER A 72 33.15 -15.83 11.05
CA SER A 72 33.11 -16.39 12.43
C SER A 72 33.67 -17.82 12.53
N LEU A 73 33.84 -18.49 11.40
CA LEU A 73 34.36 -19.87 11.28
C LEU A 73 35.88 -19.91 10.99
N ARG A 74 36.51 -18.75 10.82
CA ARG A 74 37.96 -18.57 10.70
C ARG A 74 38.54 -18.14 12.04
#